data_AF-A0A810E202-F1
#
_entry.id   AF-A0A810E202-F1
#
_cell.length_a   1.000
_cell.length_b   1.000
_cell.length_c   1.000
_cell.angle_alpha   90.00
_cell.angle_beta   90.00
_cell.angle_gamma   90.00
#
_symmetry.space_group_name_H-M   'P 1'
#
loop_
_entity.id
_entity.type
_entity.pdbx_description
1 polymer ?
#
loop_
_entity_poly.entity_id
_entity_poly.type
_entity_poly.pdbx_seq_one_letter_code
_entity_poly.pdbx_strand_id
1 'polypeptide(L)'
;MFDTFTMLHFEISFTGIQSWFHMAGFPMDDSALFRFLLQPRWLDNDLQTKLACLILYRYENVFFQVHRSMDMDDPALSSPLHQILLRMMNHRTLYGEEETVLDLYLLLQEDRQKEKPLYPSFHHLFTSLNEMES
;
A
#
# COMPACT_ATOMS: atom_id res chain seq x y z
N MET A 1 11.89 -3.27 -10.79
CA MET A 1 10.70 -4.01 -10.29
C MET A 1 11.00 -4.79 -9.00
N PHE A 2 12.27 -5.14 -8.74
CA PHE A 2 12.79 -5.49 -7.41
C PHE A 2 12.70 -4.32 -6.40
N ASP A 3 12.60 -3.09 -6.89
CA ASP A 3 12.78 -1.86 -6.11
C ASP A 3 11.62 -1.55 -5.15
N THR A 4 10.37 -1.82 -5.53
CA THR A 4 9.20 -1.57 -4.67
C THR A 4 9.28 -2.40 -3.38
N PHE A 5 9.88 -3.58 -3.46
CA PHE A 5 10.07 -4.52 -2.36
C PHE A 5 11.08 -4.04 -1.32
N THR A 6 12.12 -3.33 -1.77
CA THR A 6 13.08 -2.66 -0.87
C THR A 6 12.40 -1.47 -0.20
N MET A 7 11.48 -0.79 -0.89
CA MET A 7 10.80 0.40 -0.37
C MET A 7 9.81 0.15 0.77
N LEU A 8 9.44 -1.11 0.95
CA LEU A 8 8.49 -1.58 1.96
C LEU A 8 9.15 -1.97 3.29
N HIS A 9 10.48 -1.82 3.36
CA HIS A 9 11.28 -1.94 4.58
C HIS A 9 11.49 -0.60 5.30
N PHE A 10 11.04 0.53 4.74
CA PHE A 10 11.37 1.87 5.22
C PHE A 10 10.24 2.49 6.04
N GLU A 11 10.40 2.57 7.36
CA GLU A 11 10.37 3.78 8.20
C GLU A 11 9.28 4.88 7.98
N ILE A 12 8.22 4.63 7.20
CA ILE A 12 7.11 5.55 6.94
C ILE A 12 5.76 4.80 6.93
N SER A 13 4.78 5.36 7.62
CA SER A 13 3.43 4.78 7.72
C SER A 13 2.64 4.89 6.40
N PHE A 14 1.60 4.07 6.26
CA PHE A 14 0.69 4.10 5.10
C PHE A 14 0.11 5.51 4.86
N THR A 15 -0.33 6.16 5.93
CA THR A 15 -0.84 7.54 5.92
C THR A 15 0.24 8.57 5.60
N GLY A 16 1.51 8.29 5.96
CA GLY A 16 2.66 9.13 5.59
C GLY A 16 2.90 9.15 4.08
N ILE A 17 2.78 7.99 3.41
CA ILE A 17 2.86 7.90 1.95
C ILE A 17 1.67 8.64 1.32
N GLN A 18 0.46 8.39 1.81
CA GLN A 18 -0.76 9.04 1.32
C GLN A 18 -0.69 10.57 1.40
N SER A 19 -0.27 11.09 2.56
CA SER A 19 -0.14 12.53 2.80
C SER A 19 0.85 13.18 1.85
N TRP A 20 1.94 12.50 1.55
CA TRP A 20 2.96 13.04 0.66
C TRP A 20 2.57 12.95 -0.83
N PHE A 21 1.90 11.88 -1.26
CA PHE A 21 1.28 11.84 -2.58
C PHE A 21 0.28 12.98 -2.76
N HIS A 22 -0.53 13.25 -1.74
CA HIS A 22 -1.42 14.40 -1.73
C HIS A 22 -0.65 15.74 -1.87
N MET A 23 0.44 15.93 -1.12
CA MET A 23 1.29 17.13 -1.26
C MET A 23 1.96 17.26 -2.63
N ALA A 24 2.26 16.14 -3.28
CA ALA A 24 2.86 16.10 -4.63
C ALA A 24 1.84 16.31 -5.76
N GLY A 25 0.55 16.52 -5.43
CA GLY A 25 -0.51 16.73 -6.43
C GLY A 25 -1.14 15.43 -6.95
N PHE A 26 -0.92 14.29 -6.28
CA PHE A 26 -1.49 12.99 -6.60
C PHE A 26 -2.35 12.47 -5.44
N PRO A 27 -3.50 13.11 -5.14
CA PRO A 27 -4.38 12.62 -4.07
C PRO A 27 -4.87 11.21 -4.42
N MET A 28 -4.72 10.28 -3.47
CA MET A 28 -5.19 8.90 -3.59
C MET A 28 -6.01 8.51 -2.39
N ASP A 29 -7.12 7.84 -2.63
CA ASP A 29 -7.82 7.11 -1.58
C ASP A 29 -7.01 5.87 -1.15
N ASP A 30 -7.40 5.30 -0.01
CA ASP A 30 -6.69 4.16 0.58
C ASP A 30 -6.61 2.98 -0.40
N SER A 31 -7.70 2.71 -1.12
CA SER A 31 -7.78 1.58 -2.05
C SER A 31 -6.83 1.74 -3.25
N ALA A 32 -6.78 2.94 -3.82
CA ALA A 32 -5.89 3.27 -4.93
C ALA A 32 -4.42 3.21 -4.51
N LEU A 33 -4.08 3.77 -3.34
CA LEU A 33 -2.72 3.71 -2.81
C LEU A 33 -2.31 2.26 -2.48
N PHE A 34 -3.21 1.49 -1.86
CA PHE A 34 -2.94 0.10 -1.52
C PHE A 34 -2.73 -0.77 -2.75
N ARG A 35 -3.58 -0.63 -3.79
CA ARG A 35 -3.40 -1.29 -5.09
C ARG A 35 -2.09 -0.89 -5.74
N PHE A 36 -1.73 0.40 -5.73
CA PHE A 36 -0.46 0.87 -6.27
C PHE A 36 0.75 0.21 -5.60
N LEU A 37 0.75 0.19 -4.27
CA LEU A 37 1.87 -0.35 -3.49
C LEU A 37 1.98 -1.88 -3.62
N LEU A 38 0.84 -2.58 -3.63
CA LEU A 38 0.80 -4.03 -3.68
C LEU A 38 0.95 -4.58 -5.11
N GLN A 39 0.35 -3.90 -6.09
CA GLN A 39 0.21 -4.34 -7.48
C GLN A 39 0.41 -3.18 -8.47
N PRO A 40 1.66 -2.72 -8.65
CA PRO A 40 1.95 -1.61 -9.56
C PRO A 40 1.45 -1.85 -10.99
N ARG A 41 1.42 -3.12 -11.43
CA ARG A 41 1.02 -3.57 -12.76
C ARG A 41 -0.42 -3.21 -13.13
N TRP A 42 -1.28 -2.89 -12.16
CA TRP A 42 -2.68 -2.54 -12.38
C TRP A 42 -2.90 -1.07 -12.79
N LEU A 43 -1.84 -0.27 -12.86
CA LEU A 43 -1.91 1.14 -13.23
C LEU A 43 -1.40 1.37 -14.65
N ASP A 44 -1.79 2.51 -15.22
CA ASP A 44 -1.19 2.98 -16.47
C ASP A 44 0.32 3.20 -16.30
N ASN A 45 1.10 2.82 -17.32
CA ASN A 45 2.57 2.77 -17.24
C ASN A 45 3.19 4.15 -16.97
N ASP A 46 2.54 5.19 -17.47
CA ASP A 46 2.96 6.59 -17.31
C ASP A 46 2.75 7.09 -15.88
N LEU A 47 1.66 6.65 -15.23
CA LEU A 47 1.36 6.93 -13.83
C LEU A 47 2.26 6.11 -12.90
N GLN A 48 2.51 4.83 -13.21
CA GLN A 48 3.46 4.00 -12.46
C GLN A 48 4.84 4.66 -12.40
N THR A 49 5.34 5.15 -13.54
CA THR A 49 6.65 5.79 -13.62
C THR A 49 6.71 7.07 -12.79
N LYS A 50 5.70 7.93 -12.89
CA LYS A 50 5.64 9.19 -12.12
C LYS A 50 5.62 8.95 -10.62
N LEU A 51 4.81 8.00 -10.16
CA LEU A 51 4.71 7.68 -8.73
C LEU A 51 5.97 6.98 -8.20
N ALA A 52 6.59 6.10 -9.00
CA ALA A 52 7.88 5.51 -8.67
C ALA A 52 8.98 6.58 -8.55
N CYS A 53 9.05 7.52 -9.48
CA CYS A 53 9.99 8.65 -9.41
C CYS A 53 9.77 9.51 -8.17
N LEU A 54 8.52 9.88 -7.89
CA LEU A 54 8.19 10.59 -6.67
C LEU A 54 8.74 9.84 -5.46
N ILE A 55 8.49 8.52 -5.39
CA ILE A 55 8.85 7.73 -4.22
C ILE A 55 10.37 7.69 -4.06
N LEU A 56 11.11 7.55 -5.17
CA LEU A 56 12.58 7.65 -5.17
C LEU A 56 13.05 9.03 -4.68
N TYR A 57 12.43 10.13 -5.13
CA TYR A 57 12.75 11.47 -4.64
C TYR A 57 12.43 11.65 -3.15
N ARG A 58 11.39 10.98 -2.63
CA ARG A 58 11.12 10.99 -1.19
C ARG A 58 12.12 10.17 -0.42
N TYR A 59 12.56 9.03 -0.94
CA TYR A 59 13.62 8.24 -0.32
C TYR A 59 14.88 9.07 -0.13
N GLU A 60 15.30 9.80 -1.17
CA GLU A 60 16.43 10.72 -1.08
C GLU A 60 16.20 11.77 0.04
N ASN A 61 15.00 12.33 0.17
CA ASN A 61 14.70 13.33 1.21
C ASN A 61 14.53 12.76 2.64
N VAL A 62 13.91 11.60 2.80
CA VAL A 62 13.58 10.96 4.09
C VAL A 62 14.79 10.21 4.66
N PHE A 63 15.64 9.62 3.82
CA PHE A 63 16.93 9.05 4.23
C PHE A 63 17.78 10.09 4.98
N PHE A 64 17.72 11.37 4.58
CA PHE A 64 18.40 12.45 5.30
C PHE A 64 17.70 12.91 6.60
N GLN A 65 16.40 12.65 6.76
CA GLN A 65 15.61 13.09 7.92
C GLN A 65 15.49 12.01 9.01
N VAL A 66 15.28 10.74 8.65
CA VAL A 66 15.10 9.65 9.63
C VAL A 66 16.40 9.31 10.36
N HIS A 67 17.57 9.47 9.72
CA HIS A 67 18.85 9.37 10.41
C HIS A 67 19.13 10.48 11.43
N ARG A 68 18.22 11.46 11.60
CA ARG A 68 18.30 12.52 12.62
C ARG A 68 17.28 12.41 13.75
N SER A 69 16.21 11.63 13.60
CA SER A 69 15.11 11.59 14.59
C SER A 69 14.33 10.29 14.47
N MET A 70 14.83 9.21 15.08
CA MET A 70 14.04 7.99 15.30
C MET A 70 13.26 8.13 16.61
N ASP A 71 11.99 8.52 16.50
CA ASP A 71 10.97 8.11 17.47
C ASP A 71 10.22 6.92 16.86
N MET A 72 10.45 5.73 17.42
CA MET A 72 9.90 4.45 16.95
C MET A 72 8.43 4.23 17.36
N ASP A 73 7.81 5.20 18.02
CA ASP A 73 6.46 5.15 18.58
C ASP A 73 5.44 5.96 17.74
N ASP A 74 5.53 5.92 16.39
CA ASP A 74 4.48 6.50 15.55
C ASP A 74 3.21 5.61 15.58
N PRO A 75 2.08 6.09 16.13
CA PRO A 75 0.83 5.32 16.17
C PRO A 75 0.37 4.88 14.78
N ALA A 76 0.75 5.60 13.72
CA ALA A 76 0.41 5.25 12.34
C ALA A 76 1.05 3.95 11.87
N LEU A 77 2.19 3.54 12.45
CA LEU A 77 2.82 2.24 12.19
C LEU A 77 1.99 1.09 12.79
N SER A 78 1.26 1.33 13.88
CA SER A 78 0.35 0.33 14.46
C SER A 78 -1.04 0.30 13.80
N SER A 79 -1.29 1.17 12.81
CA SER A 79 -2.58 1.22 12.13
C SER A 79 -2.90 -0.11 11.41
N PRO A 80 -4.16 -0.58 11.43
CA PRO A 80 -4.54 -1.83 10.76
C PRO A 80 -4.16 -1.84 9.27
N LEU A 81 -4.28 -0.69 8.58
CA LEU A 81 -3.93 -0.55 7.17
C LEU A 81 -2.42 -0.73 6.90
N HIS A 82 -1.57 -0.20 7.78
CA HIS A 82 -0.14 -0.41 7.67
C HIS A 82 0.23 -1.88 7.94
N GLN A 83 -0.35 -2.47 8.97
CA GLN A 83 -0.08 -3.86 9.35
C GLN A 83 -0.54 -4.87 8.28
N ILE A 84 -1.72 -4.67 7.68
CA ILE A 84 -2.17 -5.52 6.57
C ILE A 84 -1.30 -5.34 5.34
N LEU A 85 -0.84 -4.11 5.04
CA LEU A 85 0.11 -3.88 3.94
C LEU A 85 1.41 -4.67 4.16
N LEU A 86 2.02 -4.55 5.35
CA LEU A 86 3.21 -5.34 5.73
C LEU A 86 3.00 -6.84 5.55
N ARG A 87 1.86 -7.36 6.02
CA ARG A 87 1.52 -8.78 5.89
C ARG A 87 1.41 -9.20 4.42
N MET A 88 0.69 -8.45 3.59
CA MET A 88 0.48 -8.81 2.18
C MET A 88 1.76 -8.72 1.36
N MET A 89 2.64 -7.78 1.66
CA MET A 89 3.93 -7.66 0.98
C MET A 89 4.88 -8.79 1.34
N ASN A 90 4.93 -9.17 2.62
CA ASN A 90 5.64 -10.36 3.06
C ASN A 90 5.06 -11.63 2.43
N HIS A 91 3.74 -11.71 2.30
CA HIS A 91 3.10 -12.85 1.63
C HIS A 91 3.47 -12.89 0.13
N ARG A 92 3.42 -11.76 -0.57
CA ARG A 92 3.82 -11.62 -1.98
C ARG A 92 5.26 -12.02 -2.22
N THR A 93 6.12 -11.70 -1.26
CA THR A 93 7.54 -12.08 -1.25
C THR A 93 7.73 -13.58 -1.31
N LEU A 94 6.96 -14.30 -0.49
CA LEU A 94 7.16 -15.73 -0.24
C LEU A 94 6.39 -16.59 -1.24
N TYR A 95 5.19 -16.16 -1.64
CA TYR A 95 4.23 -16.98 -2.38
C TYR A 95 3.84 -16.41 -3.74
N GLY A 96 4.31 -15.20 -4.07
CA GLY A 96 4.00 -14.54 -5.33
C GLY A 96 2.71 -13.73 -5.30
N GLU A 97 2.43 -13.08 -6.44
CA GLU A 97 1.37 -12.07 -6.55
C GLU A 97 -0.03 -12.67 -6.55
N GLU A 98 -0.27 -13.75 -7.31
CA GLU A 98 -1.58 -14.40 -7.43
C GLU A 98 -2.11 -14.91 -6.09
N GLU A 99 -1.26 -15.65 -5.36
CA GLU A 99 -1.59 -16.17 -4.02
C GLU A 99 -1.89 -15.04 -3.03
N THR A 100 -1.17 -13.91 -3.12
CA THR A 100 -1.40 -12.77 -2.24
C THR A 100 -2.73 -12.07 -2.51
N VAL A 101 -3.13 -11.98 -3.77
CA VAL A 101 -4.43 -11.42 -4.14
C VAL A 101 -5.56 -12.29 -3.59
N LEU A 102 -5.43 -13.61 -3.72
CA LEU A 102 -6.42 -14.55 -3.22
C LEU A 102 -6.53 -14.50 -1.69
N ASP A 103 -5.41 -14.47 -0.99
CA ASP A 103 -5.37 -14.32 0.47
C ASP A 103 -5.97 -12.99 0.93
N LEU A 104 -5.66 -11.89 0.24
CA LEU A 104 -6.26 -10.59 0.51
C LEU A 104 -7.78 -10.61 0.29
N TYR A 105 -8.23 -11.23 -0.80
CA TYR A 105 -9.66 -11.36 -1.09
C TYR A 105 -10.39 -12.11 0.02
N LEU A 106 -9.89 -13.27 0.43
CA LEU A 106 -10.48 -14.06 1.52
C LEU A 106 -10.52 -13.28 2.83
N LEU A 107 -9.41 -12.62 3.19
CA LEU A 107 -9.31 -11.82 4.41
C LEU A 107 -10.35 -10.68 4.43
N LEU A 108 -10.54 -9.97 3.33
CA LEU A 108 -11.52 -8.87 3.25
C LEU A 108 -12.97 -9.37 3.25
N GLN A 109 -13.24 -10.55 2.67
CA GLN A 109 -14.56 -11.17 2.75
C GLN A 109 -14.91 -11.55 4.20
N GLU A 110 -13.97 -12.13 4.94
CA GLU A 110 -14.14 -12.44 6.35
C GLU A 110 -14.30 -11.17 7.19
N ASP A 111 -13.51 -10.13 6.92
CA ASP A 111 -13.59 -8.85 7.65
C ASP A 111 -14.94 -8.15 7.46
N ARG A 112 -15.52 -8.24 6.27
CA ARG A 112 -16.83 -7.68 5.95
C ARG A 112 -17.98 -8.27 6.77
N GLN A 113 -17.84 -9.51 7.24
CA GLN A 113 -18.86 -10.18 8.06
C GLN A 113 -18.76 -9.83 9.55
N LYS A 114 -17.74 -9.08 9.98
CA LYS A 114 -17.56 -8.71 11.40
C LYS A 114 -18.48 -7.56 11.78
N GLU A 115 -18.93 -7.54 13.04
CA GLU A 115 -19.71 -6.41 13.59
C GLU A 115 -18.95 -5.08 13.54
N LYS A 116 -17.61 -5.13 13.61
CA LYS A 116 -16.71 -3.98 13.48
C LYS A 116 -15.58 -4.34 12.50
N PRO A 117 -15.77 -4.10 11.19
CA PRO A 117 -14.74 -4.36 10.20
C PRO A 117 -13.49 -3.51 10.45
N LEU A 118 -12.31 -4.10 10.27
CA LEU A 118 -11.04 -3.40 10.41
C LEU A 118 -10.60 -2.71 9.12
N TYR A 119 -11.11 -3.16 7.97
CA TYR A 119 -10.70 -2.68 6.64
C TYR A 119 -11.89 -2.23 5.77
N PRO A 120 -12.81 -1.39 6.29
CA PRO A 120 -14.01 -1.01 5.55
C PRO A 120 -13.70 -0.28 4.23
N SER A 121 -12.62 0.50 4.18
CA SER A 121 -12.18 1.19 2.95
C SER A 121 -11.68 0.25 1.85
N PHE A 122 -11.38 -1.00 2.18
CA PHE A 122 -10.86 -2.02 1.25
C PHE A 122 -11.92 -2.99 0.73
N HIS A 123 -13.14 -2.98 1.28
CA HIS A 123 -14.19 -3.91 0.83
C HIS A 123 -14.59 -3.72 -0.63
N HIS A 124 -14.25 -2.56 -1.22
CA HIS A 124 -14.48 -2.25 -2.63
C HIS A 124 -13.32 -2.63 -3.57
N LEU A 125 -12.21 -3.16 -3.04
CA LEU A 125 -11.01 -3.48 -3.80
C LEU A 125 -11.22 -4.52 -4.90
N PHE A 126 -12.25 -5.35 -4.81
CA PHE A 126 -12.50 -6.43 -5.77
C PHE A 126 -13.86 -6.31 -6.49
N THR A 127 -14.65 -5.27 -6.19
CA THR A 127 -15.99 -5.12 -6.79
C THR A 127 -15.91 -4.80 -8.28
N SER A 128 -14.86 -4.11 -8.72
CA SER A 128 -14.60 -3.75 -10.13
C SER A 128 -13.99 -4.88 -10.96
N LEU A 129 -13.50 -5.97 -10.35
CA LEU A 129 -12.97 -7.12 -11.11
C LEU A 129 -14.09 -7.95 -11.77
N ASN A 130 -15.30 -7.96 -11.17
CA ASN A 130 -16.47 -8.61 -11.77
C ASN A 130 -17.06 -7.84 -12.98
N GLU A 131 -16.70 -6.57 -13.18
CA GLU A 131 -17.20 -5.76 -14.30
C GLU A 131 -16.31 -5.86 -15.56
N MET A 132 -15.13 -6.46 -15.46
CA MET A 132 -14.22 -6.65 -16.61
C MET A 132 -14.42 -8.01 -17.33
N GLU A 133 -15.29 -8.89 -16.81
CA GLU A 133 -15.67 -10.17 -17.42
C GLU A 133 -17.12 -10.19 -17.96
N SER A 134 -17.79 -9.04 -18.07
CA SER A 134 -19.15 -8.90 -18.66
C SER A 134 -19.16 -8.11 -19.97
#